data_AF-A0A1V4L004-F1
#
_entry.id   AF-A0A1V4L004-F1
#
_cell.length_a   1.000
_cell.length_b   1.000
_cell.length_c   1.000
_cell.angle_alpha   90.00
_cell.angle_beta   90.00
_cell.angle_gamma   90.00
#
_symmetry.space_group_name_H-M   'P 1'
#
loop_
_entity.id
_entity.type
_entity.pdbx_description
1 polymer ?
#
loop_
_entity_poly.entity_id
_entity_poly.type
_entity_poly.pdbx_seq_one_letter_code
_entity_poly.pdbx_strand_id
1 'polypeptide(L)'
;MGVSRHCASSAWSRHQVTLTAEESPPLSLANLAGTRTVGEGTRFSSPRELLFTAFHTLPRDVYYWVLPAPFTGDKPHHIPPHR
;
A
#
# COMPACT_ATOMS: atom_id res chain seq x y z
N MET A 1 -32.75 -25.93 -25.93
CA MET A 1 -32.27 -25.45 -24.61
C MET A 1 -30.86 -26.00 -24.44
N GLY A 2 -29.85 -25.21 -24.79
CA GLY A 2 -28.46 -25.67 -24.84
C GLY A 2 -27.73 -25.29 -23.56
N VAL A 3 -27.39 -26.28 -22.74
CA VAL A 3 -26.44 -26.12 -21.63
C VAL A 3 -25.02 -26.27 -22.20
N SER A 4 -24.23 -25.20 -22.19
CA SER A 4 -22.81 -25.28 -22.51
C SER A 4 -22.09 -26.06 -21.41
N ARG A 5 -21.43 -27.18 -21.77
CA ARG A 5 -20.72 -28.05 -20.83
C ARG A 5 -19.37 -27.50 -20.35
N HIS A 6 -18.97 -26.32 -20.82
CA HIS A 6 -17.67 -25.73 -20.54
C HIS A 6 -17.87 -24.32 -20.01
N CYS A 7 -17.86 -24.18 -18.69
CA CYS A 7 -17.59 -22.92 -18.03
C CYS A 7 -16.08 -22.77 -17.94
N ALA A 8 -15.48 -21.97 -18.83
CA ALA A 8 -14.12 -21.47 -18.62
C ALA A 8 -14.22 -20.18 -17.80
N SER A 9 -14.22 -20.30 -16.47
CA SER A 9 -14.02 -19.12 -15.62
C SER A 9 -12.59 -18.61 -15.81
N SER A 10 -12.41 -17.30 -15.97
CA SER A 10 -11.08 -16.69 -16.00
C SER A 10 -10.35 -17.02 -14.68
N ALA A 11 -9.15 -17.62 -14.75
CA ALA A 11 -8.29 -17.84 -13.57
C ALA A 11 -7.62 -16.54 -13.08
N TRP A 12 -8.24 -15.38 -13.35
CA TRP A 12 -7.65 -14.08 -13.07
C TRP A 12 -7.55 -13.87 -11.56
N SER A 13 -6.35 -14.03 -11.00
CA SER A 13 -6.04 -13.54 -9.65
C SER A 13 -5.52 -12.12 -9.73
N ARG A 14 -5.97 -11.25 -8.82
CA ARG A 14 -5.41 -9.90 -8.70
C ARG A 14 -4.21 -9.97 -7.76
N HIS A 15 -3.05 -9.53 -8.22
CA HIS A 15 -1.89 -9.34 -7.36
C HIS A 15 -2.18 -8.25 -6.32
N GLN A 16 -1.90 -8.53 -5.05
CA GLN A 16 -2.04 -7.56 -3.96
C GLN A 16 -0.65 -7.03 -3.59
N VAL A 17 -0.46 -5.71 -3.71
CA VAL A 17 0.70 -5.04 -3.14
C VAL A 17 0.41 -4.79 -1.67
N THR A 18 1.16 -5.45 -0.78
CA THR A 18 0.98 -5.36 0.67
C THR A 18 2.17 -4.61 1.27
N LEU A 19 1.89 -3.85 2.33
CA LEU A 19 2.89 -3.14 3.10
C LEU A 19 3.09 -3.92 4.41
N THR A 20 4.26 -4.51 4.62
CA THR A 20 4.57 -5.34 5.80
C THR A 20 5.87 -4.88 6.46
N ALA A 21 5.93 -5.05 7.78
CA ALA A 21 7.07 -4.66 8.60
C ALA A 21 8.42 -5.26 8.14
N GLU A 22 8.40 -6.48 7.58
CA GLU A 22 9.61 -7.20 7.17
C GLU A 22 10.20 -6.69 5.86
N GLU A 23 9.36 -6.13 4.99
CA GLU A 23 9.72 -5.83 3.60
C GLU A 23 9.74 -4.33 3.31
N SER A 24 9.28 -3.49 4.24
CA SER A 24 9.20 -2.05 4.06
C SER A 24 9.89 -1.25 5.16
N PRO A 25 10.65 -0.21 4.80
CA PRO A 25 11.21 0.71 5.78
C PRO A 25 10.10 1.45 6.53
N PRO A 26 10.40 2.06 7.70
CA PRO A 26 9.45 2.90 8.40
C PRO A 26 8.86 3.96 7.48
N LEU A 27 7.54 4.12 7.53
CA LEU A 27 6.83 5.11 6.72
C LEU A 27 7.10 6.53 7.21
N SER A 28 6.82 7.52 6.39
CA SER A 28 6.88 8.93 6.78
C SER A 28 5.50 9.59 6.69
N LEU A 29 5.32 10.64 7.47
CA LEU A 29 4.15 11.50 7.44
C LEU A 29 4.50 12.79 6.70
N ALA A 30 3.63 13.22 5.79
CA ALA A 30 3.73 14.51 5.13
C ALA A 30 2.44 15.32 5.27
N ASN A 31 2.55 16.65 5.33
CA ASN A 31 1.37 17.51 5.24
C ASN A 31 0.90 17.66 3.78
N LEU A 32 -0.33 18.14 3.58
CA LEU A 32 -0.90 18.29 2.23
C LEU A 32 -0.05 19.20 1.32
N ALA A 33 0.57 20.23 1.89
CA ALA A 33 1.42 21.16 1.15
C ALA A 33 2.80 20.55 0.76
N GLY A 34 3.15 19.36 1.24
CA GLY A 34 4.45 18.72 1.00
C GLY A 34 5.64 19.47 1.59
N THR A 35 5.40 20.47 2.44
CA THR A 35 6.44 21.32 3.03
C THR A 35 7.08 20.69 4.27
N ARG A 36 6.45 19.66 4.84
CA ARG A 36 6.96 18.94 6.00
C ARG A 36 6.83 17.45 5.76
N THR A 37 7.93 16.72 5.94
CA THR A 37 7.98 15.26 5.92
C THR A 37 8.74 14.78 7.15
N VAL A 38 8.14 13.89 7.94
CA VAL A 38 8.74 13.36 9.19
C VAL A 38 8.63 11.84 9.20
N GLY A 39 9.77 11.15 9.30
CA GLY A 39 9.84 9.71 9.49
C GLY A 39 10.25 9.31 10.92
N GLU A 40 10.83 10.21 11.70
CA GLU A 40 11.29 9.91 13.05
C GLU A 40 10.12 9.57 13.99
N GLY A 41 10.21 8.43 14.67
CA GLY A 41 9.17 7.93 15.57
C GLY A 41 8.10 7.07 14.89
N THR A 42 8.25 6.72 13.60
CA THR A 42 7.41 5.70 12.96
C THR A 42 8.05 4.33 13.12
N ARG A 43 7.22 3.32 13.43
CA ARG A 43 7.66 1.91 13.48
C ARG A 43 6.47 0.98 13.29
N PHE A 44 6.74 -0.21 12.76
CA PHE A 44 5.75 -1.27 12.79
C PHE A 44 5.73 -1.94 14.17
N SER A 45 4.54 -2.14 14.72
CA SER A 45 4.37 -2.93 15.96
C SER A 45 4.00 -4.38 15.64
N SER A 46 3.44 -4.63 14.46
CA SER A 46 3.15 -5.94 13.90
C SER A 46 3.11 -5.84 12.36
N PRO A 47 3.03 -6.96 11.60
CA PRO A 47 3.06 -6.92 10.13
C PRO A 47 2.00 -6.03 9.48
N ARG A 48 0.91 -5.70 10.18
CA ARG A 48 -0.20 -4.86 9.69
C ARG A 48 -0.52 -3.66 10.59
N GLU A 49 0.34 -3.35 11.55
CA GLU A 49 0.14 -2.25 12.48
C GLU A 49 1.32 -1.30 12.46
N LEU A 50 1.01 -0.03 12.21
CA LEU A 50 1.97 1.06 12.15
C LEU A 50 1.70 2.03 13.31
N LEU A 51 2.78 2.44 13.96
CA LEU A 51 2.74 3.28 15.14
C LEU A 51 3.57 4.53 14.90
N PHE A 52 3.07 5.68 15.36
CA PHE A 52 3.78 6.95 15.37
C PHE A 52 3.71 7.57 16.76
N THR A 53 4.86 7.94 17.34
CA THR A 53 4.92 8.45 18.72
C THR A 53 5.30 9.93 18.81
N ALA A 54 5.82 10.52 17.73
CA ALA A 54 6.35 11.88 17.74
C ALA A 54 5.30 12.96 17.41
N PHE A 55 4.01 12.74 17.68
CA PHE A 55 2.95 13.73 17.40
C PHE A 55 3.17 15.08 18.11
N HIS A 56 3.83 15.06 19.27
CA HIS A 56 4.12 16.26 20.06
C HIS A 56 5.16 17.19 19.40
N THR A 57 5.95 16.70 18.45
CA THR A 57 6.92 17.52 17.71
C THR A 57 6.30 18.20 16.48
N LEU A 58 5.08 17.79 16.11
CA LEU A 58 4.37 18.29 14.95
C LEU A 58 3.38 19.40 15.35
N PRO A 59 3.31 20.50 14.57
CA PRO A 59 2.22 21.45 14.70
C PRO A 59 0.87 20.79 14.43
N ARG A 60 -0.20 21.41 14.95
CA ARG A 60 -1.56 20.92 14.73
C ARG A 60 -1.96 21.11 13.27
N ASP A 61 -1.98 20.02 12.52
CA ASP A 61 -2.32 19.95 11.10
C ASP A 61 -2.79 18.54 10.71
N VAL A 62 -3.21 18.34 9.46
CA VAL A 62 -3.52 17.04 8.90
C VAL A 62 -2.30 16.47 8.18
N TYR A 63 -1.96 15.23 8.52
CA TYR A 63 -0.81 14.51 7.97
C TYR A 63 -1.26 13.24 7.27
N TYR A 64 -0.54 12.88 6.21
CA TYR A 64 -0.79 11.71 5.38
C TYR A 64 0.44 10.80 5.38
N TRP A 65 0.19 9.49 5.36
CA TRP A 65 1.25 8.50 5.16
C TRP A 65 1.77 8.54 3.73
N VAL A 66 3.07 8.72 3.58
CA VAL A 66 3.74 8.65 2.29
C VAL A 66 4.04 7.18 2.00
N LEU A 67 3.35 6.62 0.99
CA LEU A 67 3.54 5.23 0.60
C LEU A 67 4.78 5.06 -0.31
N PRO A 68 5.52 3.94 -0.21
CA PRO A 68 6.71 3.70 -1.03
C PRO A 68 6.40 3.45 -2.51
N ALA A 69 7.45 3.42 -3.33
CA ALA A 69 7.36 3.29 -4.79
C ALA A 69 6.44 2.18 -5.34
N PRO A 70 6.33 0.97 -4.75
CA PRO A 70 5.41 -0.08 -5.24
C PRO A 70 3.93 0.31 -5.22
N PHE A 71 3.57 1.36 -4.48
CA PHE A 71 2.21 1.90 -4.40
C PHE A 71 1.96 3.05 -5.39
N THR A 72 2.96 3.45 -6.15
CA THR A 72 2.93 4.52 -7.14
C THR A 72 2.97 3.96 -8.57
N GLY A 73 2.48 4.73 -9.55
CA GLY A 73 2.48 4.35 -10.96
C GLY A 73 1.25 3.54 -11.41
N ASP A 74 1.28 3.09 -12.66
CA ASP A 74 0.26 2.21 -13.23
C ASP A 74 0.30 0.86 -12.53
N LYS A 75 -0.80 0.47 -11.88
CA LYS A 75 -0.97 -0.85 -11.28
C LYS A 75 -1.27 -1.83 -12.42
N PRO A 76 -0.28 -2.59 -12.93
CA PRO A 76 -0.54 -3.43 -14.07
C PRO A 76 -1.50 -4.53 -13.63
N HIS A 77 -2.64 -4.61 -14.29
CA HIS A 77 -3.47 -5.81 -14.25
C HIS A 77 -2.59 -6.92 -14.84
N HIS A 78 -2.08 -7.84 -14.02
CA HIS A 78 -1.25 -8.95 -14.48
C HIS A 78 -2.07 -9.87 -15.40
N ILE A 79 -1.99 -9.65 -16.72
CA ILE A 79 -2.63 -10.51 -17.73
C ILE A 79 -1.77 -11.79 -17.84
N PRO A 80 -2.27 -12.97 -17.41
CA PRO A 80 -1.55 -14.21 -17.66
C PRO A 80 -1.51 -14.48 -19.18
N PRO A 81 -0.40 -15.00 -19.72
CA PRO A 81 -0.31 -15.33 -21.14
C PRO A 81 -1.35 -16.40 -21.48
N HIS A 82 -2.10 -16.17 -22.56
CA HIS A 82 -3.00 -17.16 -23.14
C HIS A 82 -2.20 -18.41 -23.53
N ARG A 83 -2.57 -19.56 -22.95
CA ARG A 83 -2.10 -20.88 -23.35
C ARG A 83 -3.13 -21.55 -24.23
#